data_AF-A0A7G6XI66-F1
#
_entry.id   AF-A0A7G6XI66-F1
#
_cell.length_a   1.000
_cell.length_b   1.000
_cell.length_c   1.000
_cell.angle_alpha   90.00
_cell.angle_beta   90.00
_cell.angle_gamma   90.00
#
_symmetry.space_group_name_H-M   'P 1'
#
loop_
_entity.id
_entity.type
_entity.pdbx_description
1 polymer ?
#
loop_
_entity_poly.entity_id
_entity_poly.type
_entity_poly.pdbx_seq_one_letter_code
_entity_poly.pdbx_strand_id
1 'polypeptide(L)'
;MPADPWFVSDDPETELELGPDERVFTAALRERASAWPVRTVPPAVSWVAKPEDDSLLVACVGLGDGPNGWPPLVGLHLTGSALRGDHLDEHFYWLPEPRTPLALDATGTPRELAALAADWFERVLRMRVVRQEWYHQGRRYADRCLFADHADGPFGRYVDGLAPPECRGGAGVPGRPDRVVVLREAQDRHPGPAARLGDPEPGGPFSSY
;
A
#
# COMPACT_ATOMS: atom_id res chain seq x y z
N MET A 1 15.61 -1.25 -19.61
CA MET A 1 14.18 -1.58 -19.56
C MET A 1 13.50 -0.35 -18.98
N PRO A 2 12.52 0.28 -19.65
CA PRO A 2 11.65 1.18 -18.90
C PRO A 2 11.01 0.31 -17.80
N ALA A 3 11.06 0.78 -16.56
CA ALA A 3 10.33 0.15 -15.47
C ALA A 3 8.85 0.07 -15.89
N ASP A 4 8.20 -1.06 -15.66
CA ASP A 4 6.78 -1.20 -15.94
C ASP A 4 6.02 -0.02 -15.31
N PRO A 5 5.14 0.67 -16.06
CA PRO A 5 4.52 1.88 -15.54
C PRO A 5 3.62 1.52 -14.36
N TRP A 6 3.72 2.31 -13.29
CA TRP A 6 2.85 2.15 -12.12
C TRP A 6 1.37 2.24 -12.52
N PHE A 7 0.50 1.54 -11.80
CA PHE A 7 -0.96 1.66 -11.89
C PHE A 7 -1.53 1.52 -13.31
N VAL A 8 -0.95 0.65 -14.14
CA VAL A 8 -1.52 0.25 -15.43
C VAL A 8 -2.54 -0.84 -15.20
N SER A 9 -3.70 -0.76 -15.86
CA SER A 9 -4.67 -1.87 -15.80
C SER A 9 -4.07 -3.13 -16.43
N ASP A 10 -4.32 -4.27 -15.79
CA ASP A 10 -4.01 -5.59 -16.35
C ASP A 10 -4.97 -5.98 -17.47
N ASP A 11 -6.19 -5.42 -17.46
CA ASP A 11 -7.16 -5.50 -18.55
C ASP A 11 -7.17 -4.21 -19.40
N PRO A 12 -6.82 -4.27 -20.70
CA PRO A 12 -6.89 -3.11 -21.59
C PRO A 12 -8.31 -2.55 -21.78
N GLU A 13 -9.37 -3.33 -21.56
CA GLU A 13 -10.76 -2.85 -21.65
C GLU A 13 -11.06 -1.85 -20.53
N THR A 14 -10.58 -2.10 -19.32
CA THR A 14 -10.70 -1.17 -18.17
C THR A 14 -10.18 0.24 -18.50
N GLU A 15 -9.05 0.37 -19.22
CA GLU A 15 -8.51 1.69 -19.60
C GLU A 15 -9.44 2.46 -20.55
N LEU A 16 -10.22 1.73 -21.36
CA LEU A 16 -11.21 2.30 -22.27
C LEU A 16 -12.48 2.72 -21.52
N GLU A 17 -12.80 2.05 -20.42
CA GLU A 17 -13.99 2.28 -19.59
C GLU A 17 -13.79 3.36 -18.51
N LEU A 18 -12.55 3.82 -18.30
CA LEU A 18 -12.28 4.92 -17.39
C LEU A 18 -13.07 6.18 -17.79
N GLY A 19 -13.85 6.71 -16.85
CA GLY A 19 -14.51 8.00 -16.97
C GLY A 19 -13.51 9.17 -17.01
N PRO A 20 -13.95 10.39 -17.37
CA PRO A 20 -13.05 11.55 -17.47
C PRO A 20 -12.26 11.84 -16.19
N ASP A 21 -12.93 11.79 -15.03
CA ASP A 21 -12.30 12.05 -13.73
C ASP A 21 -11.35 10.92 -13.31
N GLU A 22 -11.73 9.67 -13.59
CA GLU A 22 -10.89 8.49 -13.35
C GLU A 22 -9.61 8.54 -14.18
N ARG A 23 -9.70 8.95 -15.46
CA ARG A 23 -8.50 9.15 -16.32
C ARG A 23 -7.58 10.24 -15.76
N VAL A 24 -8.14 11.36 -15.29
CA VAL A 24 -7.34 12.44 -14.69
C VAL A 24 -6.66 11.96 -13.40
N PHE A 25 -7.40 11.26 -12.55
CA PHE A 25 -6.86 10.67 -11.32
C PHE A 25 -5.72 9.70 -11.65
N THR A 26 -5.97 8.70 -12.50
CA THR A 26 -5.00 7.66 -12.83
C THR A 26 -3.76 8.24 -13.51
N ALA A 27 -3.91 9.18 -14.45
CA ALA A 27 -2.76 9.84 -15.07
C ALA A 27 -1.90 10.61 -14.04
N ALA A 28 -2.53 11.37 -13.14
CA ALA A 28 -1.82 12.11 -12.11
C ALA A 28 -1.16 11.19 -11.06
N LEU A 29 -1.80 10.07 -10.74
CA LEU A 29 -1.25 9.04 -9.84
C LEU A 29 0.00 8.40 -10.46
N ARG A 30 -0.08 8.01 -11.74
CA ARG A 30 1.05 7.47 -12.51
C ARG A 30 2.24 8.43 -12.56
N GLU A 31 1.96 9.70 -12.88
CA GLU A 31 2.97 10.76 -12.93
C GLU A 31 3.71 10.86 -11.58
N ARG A 32 2.98 10.94 -10.47
CA ARG A 32 3.57 11.03 -9.13
C ARG A 32 4.34 9.78 -8.74
N ALA A 33 3.78 8.60 -9.02
CA ALA A 33 4.43 7.33 -8.70
C ALA A 33 5.73 7.12 -9.48
N SER A 34 5.82 7.64 -10.71
CA SER A 34 7.05 7.60 -11.51
C SER A 34 8.21 8.38 -10.87
N ALA A 35 7.91 9.35 -10.00
CA ALA A 35 8.90 10.14 -9.26
C ALA A 35 9.33 9.49 -7.93
N TRP A 36 8.75 8.35 -7.53
CA TRP A 36 9.14 7.67 -6.31
C TRP A 36 10.61 7.25 -6.34
N PRO A 37 11.39 7.44 -5.25
CA PRO A 37 12.80 7.12 -5.27
C PRO A 37 13.00 5.60 -5.31
N VAL A 38 13.45 5.08 -6.47
CA VAL A 38 13.72 3.66 -6.76
C VAL A 38 14.63 2.99 -5.72
N ARG A 39 15.47 3.76 -5.02
CA ARG A 39 16.34 3.25 -3.95
C ARG A 39 15.63 3.01 -2.61
N THR A 40 14.48 3.65 -2.39
CA THR A 40 13.75 3.62 -1.11
C THR A 40 12.38 2.95 -1.22
N VAL A 41 11.82 2.88 -2.43
CA VAL A 41 10.58 2.16 -2.68
C VAL A 41 10.96 0.76 -3.17
N PRO A 42 10.58 -0.30 -2.44
CA PRO A 42 10.87 -1.66 -2.84
C PRO A 42 10.12 -2.02 -4.13
N PRO A 43 10.57 -3.06 -4.86
CA PRO A 43 9.80 -3.62 -5.95
C PRO A 43 8.39 -3.98 -5.49
N ALA A 44 7.40 -3.54 -6.27
CA ALA A 44 5.99 -3.82 -6.01
C ALA A 44 5.26 -3.97 -7.35
N VAL A 45 4.15 -4.68 -7.30
CA VAL A 45 3.20 -4.77 -8.41
C VAL A 45 2.11 -3.75 -8.12
N SER A 46 1.63 -3.07 -9.15
CA SER A 46 0.54 -2.10 -9.01
C SER A 46 -0.33 -2.13 -10.24
N TRP A 47 -1.62 -1.89 -10.06
CA TRP A 47 -2.59 -1.84 -11.15
C TRP A 47 -3.79 -0.99 -10.74
N VAL A 48 -4.63 -0.69 -11.72
CA VAL A 48 -5.98 -0.19 -11.50
C VAL A 48 -6.98 -1.20 -12.06
N ALA A 49 -8.15 -1.31 -11.44
CA ALA A 49 -9.21 -2.19 -11.87
C ALA A 49 -10.57 -1.56 -11.61
N LYS A 50 -11.59 -2.03 -12.32
CA LYS A 50 -12.99 -1.73 -12.03
C LYS A 50 -13.70 -3.04 -11.67
N PRO A 51 -14.53 -3.06 -10.61
CA PRO A 51 -15.40 -4.18 -10.36
C PRO A 51 -16.46 -4.29 -11.47
N GLU A 52 -17.10 -5.45 -11.60
CA GLU A 52 -18.09 -5.73 -12.67
C GLU A 52 -19.27 -4.74 -12.72
N ASP A 53 -19.54 -4.02 -11.64
CA ASP A 53 -20.62 -3.03 -11.56
C ASP A 53 -20.20 -1.61 -11.95
N ASP A 54 -18.93 -1.41 -12.32
CA ASP A 54 -18.32 -0.13 -12.70
C ASP A 54 -18.51 1.01 -11.69
N SER A 55 -18.88 0.68 -10.45
CA SER A 55 -19.32 1.68 -9.45
C SER A 55 -18.18 2.52 -8.88
N LEU A 56 -16.94 2.04 -9.03
CA LEU A 56 -15.74 2.65 -8.49
C LEU A 56 -14.49 2.25 -9.27
N LEU A 57 -13.44 3.04 -9.16
CA LEU A 57 -12.10 2.69 -9.59
C LEU A 57 -11.30 2.18 -8.38
N VAL A 58 -10.70 1.00 -8.49
CA VAL A 58 -9.74 0.49 -7.51
C VAL A 58 -8.32 0.75 -8.01
N ALA A 59 -7.47 1.35 -7.17
CA ALA A 59 -6.03 1.35 -7.37
C ALA A 59 -5.39 0.43 -6.34
N CYS A 60 -4.48 -0.43 -6.77
CA CYS A 60 -3.88 -1.49 -5.95
C CYS A 60 -2.36 -1.40 -5.95
N VAL A 61 -1.75 -1.72 -4.81
CA VAL A 61 -0.33 -2.03 -4.69
C VAL A 61 -0.16 -3.34 -3.93
N GLY A 62 0.56 -4.26 -4.56
CA GLY A 62 0.98 -5.53 -4.00
C GLY A 62 2.49 -5.57 -3.75
N LEU A 63 2.89 -5.92 -2.54
CA LEU A 63 4.29 -6.17 -2.19
C LEU A 63 4.71 -7.58 -2.63
N GLY A 64 5.48 -7.71 -3.72
CA GLY A 64 5.76 -8.94 -4.47
C GLY A 64 6.36 -10.16 -3.72
N ASP A 65 6.51 -10.10 -2.40
CA ASP A 65 7.12 -11.14 -1.55
C ASP A 65 6.11 -11.89 -0.67
N GLY A 66 4.83 -11.85 -1.02
CA GLY A 66 3.78 -12.52 -0.27
C GLY A 66 3.90 -14.05 -0.30
N PRO A 67 3.63 -14.76 0.82
CA PRO A 67 3.58 -16.21 0.81
C PRO A 67 2.53 -16.67 -0.21
N ASN A 68 2.88 -17.64 -1.07
CA ASN A 68 2.03 -18.20 -2.13
C ASN A 68 1.86 -17.33 -3.40
N GLY A 69 2.68 -16.29 -3.59
CA GLY A 69 2.65 -15.46 -4.80
C GLY A 69 1.57 -14.37 -4.79
N TRP A 70 0.81 -14.25 -3.70
CA TRP A 70 -0.15 -13.17 -3.52
C TRP A 70 0.41 -12.13 -2.57
N PRO A 71 0.74 -10.93 -3.07
CA PRO A 71 1.31 -9.88 -2.24
C PRO A 71 0.35 -9.43 -1.13
N PRO A 72 0.82 -8.93 0.02
CA PRO A 72 -0.01 -8.07 0.87
C PRO A 72 -0.51 -6.91 0.03
N LEU A 73 -1.83 -6.72 0.04
CA LEU A 73 -2.50 -5.76 -0.81
C LEU A 73 -3.03 -4.61 0.00
N VAL A 74 -2.73 -3.44 -0.52
CA VAL A 74 -3.38 -2.22 -0.10
C VAL A 74 -4.00 -1.60 -1.33
N GLY A 75 -5.13 -0.95 -1.11
CA GLY A 75 -5.88 -0.39 -2.21
C GLY A 75 -6.64 0.84 -1.82
N LEU A 76 -7.06 1.55 -2.86
CA LEU A 76 -7.87 2.75 -2.78
C LEU A 76 -9.08 2.59 -3.69
N HIS A 77 -10.26 2.88 -3.17
CA HIS A 77 -11.48 3.07 -3.93
C HIS A 77 -11.67 4.56 -4.20
N LEU A 78 -11.74 4.91 -5.48
CA LEU A 78 -12.21 6.21 -5.94
C LEU A 78 -13.66 6.08 -6.37
N THR A 79 -14.55 6.83 -5.72
CA THR A 79 -15.98 6.90 -6.06
C THR A 79 -16.35 8.37 -6.21
N GLY A 80 -16.44 8.83 -7.46
CA GLY A 80 -16.64 10.25 -7.77
C GLY A 80 -15.51 11.11 -7.17
N SER A 81 -15.86 11.98 -6.23
CA SER A 81 -14.93 12.88 -5.53
C SER A 81 -14.48 12.37 -4.15
N ALA A 82 -14.73 11.11 -3.83
CA ALA A 82 -14.33 10.47 -2.58
C ALA A 82 -13.26 9.40 -2.82
N LEU A 83 -12.26 9.38 -1.94
CA LEU A 83 -11.20 8.39 -1.92
C LEU A 83 -11.23 7.68 -0.56
N ARG A 84 -11.26 6.35 -0.58
CA ARG A 84 -11.12 5.51 0.61
C ARG A 84 -10.01 4.51 0.38
N GLY A 85 -9.12 4.30 1.34
CA GLY A 85 -8.06 3.31 1.22
C GLY A 85 -7.83 2.55 2.49
N ASP A 86 -7.38 1.32 2.34
CA ASP A 86 -7.03 0.41 3.44
C ASP A 86 -6.31 -0.82 2.86
N HIS A 87 -6.15 -1.87 3.66
CA HIS A 87 -5.91 -3.22 3.19
C HIS A 87 -7.03 -3.70 2.27
N LEU A 88 -6.69 -4.49 1.25
CA LEU A 88 -7.67 -5.22 0.45
C LEU A 88 -7.78 -6.67 0.92
N ASP A 89 -8.97 -7.23 0.78
CA ASP A 89 -9.22 -8.65 1.00
C ASP A 89 -8.63 -9.53 -0.12
N GLU A 90 -8.62 -10.84 0.11
CA GLU A 90 -8.12 -11.85 -0.85
C GLU A 90 -8.96 -11.95 -2.13
N HIS A 91 -10.09 -11.25 -2.20
CA HIS A 91 -11.01 -11.20 -3.36
C HIS A 91 -10.94 -9.85 -4.12
N PHE A 92 -9.98 -8.99 -3.77
CA PHE A 92 -9.47 -7.85 -4.56
C PHE A 92 -10.42 -6.70 -4.89
N TYR A 93 -11.50 -6.44 -4.14
CA TYR A 93 -12.33 -5.25 -4.44
C TYR A 93 -12.99 -4.62 -3.21
N TRP A 94 -12.70 -5.13 -2.01
CA TRP A 94 -13.39 -4.69 -0.79
C TRP A 94 -12.42 -4.21 0.27
N LEU A 95 -12.75 -3.06 0.86
CA LEU A 95 -12.11 -2.54 2.05
C LEU A 95 -12.74 -3.19 3.29
N PRO A 96 -11.95 -3.49 4.33
CA PRO A 96 -12.45 -4.13 5.53
C PRO A 96 -13.43 -3.25 6.31
N GLU A 97 -14.38 -3.90 6.97
CA GLU A 97 -15.19 -3.32 8.03
C GLU A 97 -15.01 -4.16 9.32
N PRO A 98 -14.55 -3.57 10.43
CA PRO A 98 -14.20 -2.16 10.63
C PRO A 98 -12.89 -1.76 9.93
N ARG A 99 -12.72 -0.45 9.71
CA ARG A 99 -11.51 0.15 9.12
C ARG A 99 -10.29 -0.09 9.99
N THR A 100 -9.13 -0.24 9.35
CA THR A 100 -7.86 -0.42 10.07
C THR A 100 -7.19 0.93 10.35
N PRO A 101 -6.17 0.97 11.22
CA PRO A 101 -5.34 2.16 11.41
C PRO A 101 -4.56 2.62 10.16
N LEU A 102 -4.52 1.81 9.09
CA LEU A 102 -3.92 2.18 7.80
C LEU A 102 -4.84 3.09 6.97
N ALA A 103 -6.11 3.16 7.34
CA ALA A 103 -7.17 3.74 6.51
C ALA A 103 -6.87 5.17 6.07
N LEU A 104 -7.26 5.48 4.83
CA LEU A 104 -7.28 6.82 4.27
C LEU A 104 -8.73 7.16 3.89
N ASP A 105 -9.16 8.37 4.24
CA ASP A 105 -10.39 8.95 3.73
C ASP A 105 -10.12 10.37 3.29
N ALA A 106 -10.52 10.69 2.07
CA ALA A 106 -10.38 12.03 1.52
C ALA A 106 -11.53 12.35 0.56
N THR A 107 -11.77 13.64 0.38
CA THR A 107 -12.64 14.16 -0.68
C THR A 107 -11.94 15.31 -1.38
N GLY A 108 -12.11 15.43 -2.69
CA GLY A 108 -11.46 16.50 -3.44
C GLY A 108 -11.57 16.32 -4.95
N THR A 109 -10.76 17.09 -5.67
CA THR A 109 -10.63 16.94 -7.11
C THR A 109 -9.79 15.71 -7.47
N PRO A 110 -9.96 15.12 -8.67
CA PRO A 110 -9.17 13.96 -9.10
C PRO A 110 -7.65 14.12 -8.93
N ARG A 111 -7.10 15.32 -9.17
CA ARG A 111 -5.67 15.60 -8.99
C ARG A 111 -5.23 15.66 -7.53
N GLU A 112 -6.04 16.24 -6.65
CA GLU A 112 -5.77 16.27 -5.21
C GLU A 112 -5.88 14.88 -4.60
N LEU A 113 -6.85 14.08 -5.04
CA LEU A 113 -6.99 12.70 -4.60
C LEU A 113 -5.84 11.84 -5.10
N ALA A 114 -5.42 12.00 -6.36
CA ALA A 114 -4.24 11.31 -6.89
C ALA A 114 -2.96 11.69 -6.13
N ALA A 115 -2.88 12.93 -5.65
CA ALA A 115 -1.80 13.38 -4.79
C ALA A 115 -1.72 12.61 -3.48
N LEU A 116 -2.84 12.60 -2.76
CA LEU A 116 -2.98 11.91 -1.49
C LEU A 116 -2.79 10.40 -1.64
N ALA A 117 -3.32 9.82 -2.72
CA ALA A 117 -3.14 8.42 -3.08
C ALA A 117 -1.67 8.06 -3.26
N ALA A 118 -0.92 8.85 -4.03
CA ALA A 118 0.49 8.61 -4.28
C ALA A 118 1.32 8.68 -2.98
N ASP A 119 1.08 9.70 -2.16
CA ASP A 119 1.78 9.87 -0.88
C ASP A 119 1.44 8.73 0.10
N TRP A 120 0.19 8.29 0.10
CA TRP A 120 -0.27 7.17 0.93
C TRP A 120 0.39 5.86 0.49
N PHE A 121 0.37 5.52 -0.80
CA PHE A 121 1.02 4.31 -1.32
C PHE A 121 2.51 4.32 -1.06
N GLU A 122 3.21 5.44 -1.29
CA GLU A 122 4.64 5.57 -1.03
C GLU A 122 4.96 5.32 0.45
N ARG A 123 4.14 5.87 1.36
CA ARG A 123 4.25 5.63 2.80
C ARG A 123 4.07 4.15 3.13
N VAL A 124 3.02 3.50 2.61
CA VAL A 124 2.79 2.05 2.83
C VAL A 124 3.95 1.21 2.29
N LEU A 125 4.47 1.55 1.11
CA LEU A 125 5.59 0.86 0.49
C LEU A 125 6.88 0.95 1.32
N ARG A 126 7.03 1.98 2.15
CA ARG A 126 8.18 2.15 3.05
C ARG A 126 8.01 1.49 4.42
N MET A 127 6.79 1.09 4.79
CA MET A 127 6.54 0.46 6.08
C MET A 127 7.27 -0.87 6.20
N ARG A 128 7.68 -1.19 7.42
CA ARG A 128 8.16 -2.54 7.76
C ARG A 128 7.01 -3.54 7.57
N VAL A 129 7.31 -4.71 7.03
CA VAL A 129 6.32 -5.79 6.86
C VAL A 129 6.82 -7.04 7.55
N VAL A 130 5.97 -7.59 8.41
CA VAL A 130 6.24 -8.83 9.13
C VAL A 130 5.18 -9.86 8.81
N ARG A 131 5.58 -11.13 8.75
CA ARG A 131 4.68 -12.28 8.66
C ARG A 131 4.68 -13.01 9.98
N GLN A 132 3.50 -13.06 10.59
CA GLN A 132 3.22 -13.93 11.73
C GLN A 132 2.80 -15.29 11.19
N GLU A 133 3.35 -16.36 11.74
CA GLU A 133 3.14 -17.73 11.28
C GLU A 133 2.71 -18.62 12.45
N TRP A 134 1.72 -19.48 12.19
CA TRP A 134 1.25 -20.50 13.13
C TRP A 134 1.41 -21.90 12.55
N TYR A 135 1.87 -22.82 13.39
CA TYR A 135 2.25 -24.18 13.05
C TYR A 135 1.47 -25.20 13.87
N HIS A 136 1.12 -26.31 13.24
CA HIS A 136 0.59 -27.47 13.91
C HIS A 136 1.24 -28.71 13.29
N GLN A 137 1.73 -29.61 14.14
CA GLN A 137 2.47 -30.81 13.71
C GLN A 137 3.64 -30.50 12.74
N GLY A 138 4.36 -29.41 12.98
CA GLY A 138 5.49 -28.97 12.17
C GLY A 138 5.11 -28.35 10.81
N ARG A 139 3.81 -28.18 10.51
CA ARG A 139 3.32 -27.59 9.26
C ARG A 139 2.65 -26.25 9.53
N ARG A 140 2.96 -25.24 8.71
CA ARG A 140 2.30 -23.93 8.80
C ARG A 140 0.85 -24.07 8.37
N TYR A 141 -0.09 -23.77 9.25
CA TYR A 141 -1.53 -23.82 8.96
C TYR A 141 -2.14 -22.43 8.79
N ALA A 142 -1.54 -21.40 9.39
CA ALA A 142 -1.98 -20.02 9.21
C ALA A 142 -0.78 -19.06 9.09
N ASP A 143 -0.98 -17.98 8.34
CA ASP A 143 -0.09 -16.83 8.36
C ASP A 143 -0.84 -15.51 8.18
N ARG A 144 -0.26 -14.43 8.70
CA ARG A 144 -0.79 -13.07 8.65
C ARG A 144 0.34 -12.10 8.33
N CYS A 145 0.16 -11.29 7.31
CA CYS A 145 1.10 -10.21 6.99
C CYS A 145 0.62 -8.91 7.64
N LEU A 146 1.52 -8.25 8.35
CA LEU A 146 1.27 -6.98 9.04
C LEU A 146 2.25 -5.93 8.55
N PHE A 147 1.77 -4.72 8.34
CA PHE A 147 2.64 -3.54 8.35
C PHE A 147 2.99 -3.28 9.80
N ALA A 148 4.26 -3.37 10.20
CA ALA A 148 4.66 -3.51 11.60
C ALA A 148 4.27 -2.33 12.51
N ASP A 149 3.96 -1.18 11.92
CA ASP A 149 3.44 0.01 12.62
C ASP A 149 1.92 -0.07 12.88
N HIS A 150 1.25 -1.10 12.37
CA HIS A 150 -0.19 -1.36 12.46
C HIS A 150 -0.43 -2.78 12.97
N ALA A 151 -1.06 -2.89 14.14
CA ALA A 151 -1.21 -4.15 14.88
C ALA A 151 -2.20 -5.15 14.24
N ASP A 152 -2.99 -4.69 13.27
CA ASP A 152 -4.07 -5.45 12.64
C ASP A 152 -3.84 -5.54 11.13
N GLY A 153 -4.03 -6.73 10.58
CA GLY A 153 -3.92 -6.99 9.16
C GLY A 153 -4.59 -8.32 8.80
N PRO A 154 -5.04 -8.48 7.55
CA PRO A 154 -5.75 -9.68 7.11
C PRO A 154 -4.84 -10.91 7.15
N PHE A 155 -5.43 -12.09 7.39
CA PHE A 155 -4.70 -13.34 7.23
C PHE A 155 -4.26 -13.49 5.77
N GLY A 156 -3.00 -13.84 5.56
CA GLY A 156 -2.49 -14.16 4.23
C GLY A 156 -2.86 -15.58 3.81
N ARG A 157 -3.06 -16.48 4.77
CA ARG A 157 -3.47 -17.87 4.53
C ARG A 157 -4.05 -18.52 5.77
N TYR A 158 -5.08 -19.33 5.60
CA TYR A 158 -5.56 -20.29 6.59
C TYR A 158 -5.85 -21.65 5.93
N VAL A 159 -5.30 -22.74 6.47
CA VAL A 159 -5.49 -24.12 5.95
C VAL A 159 -6.13 -24.96 7.04
N ASP A 160 -7.46 -25.05 6.98
CA ASP A 160 -8.28 -25.68 8.03
C ASP A 160 -7.86 -27.12 8.35
N GLY A 161 -7.57 -27.93 7.33
CA GLY A 161 -7.14 -29.32 7.52
C GLY A 161 -5.78 -29.49 8.21
N LEU A 162 -4.97 -28.42 8.29
CA LEU A 162 -3.71 -28.39 9.03
C LEU A 162 -3.86 -27.77 10.41
N ALA A 163 -4.99 -27.13 10.72
CA ALA A 163 -5.20 -26.47 11.99
C ALA A 163 -5.37 -27.47 13.14
N PRO A 164 -4.98 -27.10 14.37
CA PRO A 164 -5.37 -27.82 15.58
C PRO A 164 -6.89 -28.03 15.60
N PRO A 165 -7.41 -29.17 16.11
CA PRO A 165 -8.85 -29.44 16.14
C PRO A 165 -9.70 -28.29 16.70
N GLU A 166 -9.19 -27.59 17.71
CA GLU A 166 -9.82 -26.45 18.38
C GLU A 166 -9.88 -25.16 17.53
N CYS A 167 -9.04 -25.04 16.50
CA CYS A 167 -9.00 -23.88 15.61
C CYS A 167 -9.80 -24.12 14.31
N ARG A 168 -10.27 -25.34 14.06
CA ARG A 168 -10.98 -25.67 12.80
C ARG A 168 -12.30 -24.92 12.67
N GLY A 169 -12.72 -24.67 11.42
CA GLY A 169 -13.91 -23.91 11.09
C GLY A 169 -13.73 -22.39 11.11
N GLY A 170 -12.48 -21.89 11.15
CA GLY A 170 -12.16 -20.46 11.12
C GLY A 170 -12.59 -19.65 12.36
N ALA A 171 -13.08 -20.32 13.41
CA ALA A 171 -13.68 -19.66 14.58
C ALA A 171 -12.65 -19.17 15.62
N GLY A 172 -11.40 -19.63 15.55
CA GLY A 172 -10.34 -19.17 16.45
C GLY A 172 -9.42 -18.18 15.75
N VAL A 173 -9.30 -16.95 16.29
CA VAL A 173 -8.10 -16.16 16.04
C VAL A 173 -6.95 -17.02 16.58
N PRO A 174 -6.04 -17.54 15.72
CA PRO A 174 -4.91 -18.29 16.21
C PRO A 174 -4.18 -17.38 17.20
N GLY A 175 -3.84 -17.92 18.37
CA GLY A 175 -3.33 -17.14 19.50
C GLY A 175 -2.00 -16.45 19.20
N ARG A 176 -1.08 -16.40 20.16
CA ARG A 176 0.26 -15.85 19.87
C ARG A 176 0.91 -16.63 18.70
N PRO A 177 1.50 -15.95 17.70
CA PRO A 177 2.19 -16.64 16.61
C PRO A 177 3.41 -17.42 17.11
N ASP A 178 3.66 -18.57 16.49
CA ASP A 178 4.81 -19.42 16.79
C ASP A 178 6.10 -18.81 16.25
N ARG A 179 6.00 -18.07 15.13
CA ARG A 179 7.12 -17.40 14.48
C ARG A 179 6.72 -16.04 13.92
N VAL A 180 7.64 -15.10 14.00
CA VAL A 180 7.55 -13.80 13.30
C VAL A 180 8.73 -13.70 12.34
N VAL A 181 8.45 -13.51 11.06
CA VAL A 181 9.43 -13.36 10.00
C VAL A 181 9.36 -11.92 9.50
N VAL A 182 10.48 -11.22 9.44
CA VAL A 182 10.53 -9.93 8.75
C VAL A 182 10.55 -10.19 7.26
N LEU A 183 9.50 -9.78 6.56
CA LEU A 183 9.45 -9.83 5.10
C LEU A 183 10.18 -8.62 4.50
N ARG A 184 10.04 -7.46 5.16
CA ARG A 184 10.66 -6.21 4.72
C ARG A 184 10.96 -5.32 5.92
N GLU A 185 12.16 -4.74 5.97
CA GLU A 185 12.49 -3.70 6.95
C GLU A 185 11.92 -2.34 6.54
N ALA A 186 11.65 -1.48 7.53
CA ALA A 186 11.27 -0.10 7.26
C ALA A 186 12.35 0.57 6.40
N GLN A 187 11.93 1.31 5.39
CA GLN A 187 12.84 2.10 4.57
C GLN A 187 12.87 3.51 5.14
N ASP A 188 14.05 3.94 5.62
CA ASP A 188 14.21 5.28 6.17
C ASP A 188 13.82 6.33 5.13
N ARG A 189 13.07 7.33 5.59
CA ARG A 189 12.92 8.57 4.84
C ARG A 189 14.30 9.22 4.83
N HIS A 190 15.03 9.12 3.73
CA HIS A 190 16.27 9.87 3.59
C HIS A 190 15.91 11.34 3.84
N PRO A 191 16.44 12.00 4.89
CA PRO A 191 16.25 13.43 5.00
C PRO A 191 16.93 14.00 3.75
N GLY A 192 16.15 14.63 2.87
CA GLY A 192 16.73 15.49 1.85
C GLY A 192 17.74 16.43 2.51
N PRO A 193 18.79 16.87 1.80
CA PRO A 193 19.83 17.70 2.40
C PRO A 193 19.15 18.84 3.14
N ALA A 194 19.38 18.89 4.46
CA ALA A 194 18.81 19.92 5.31
C ALA A 194 19.06 21.27 4.63
N ALA A 195 17.98 21.98 4.29
CA ALA A 195 18.08 23.36 3.88
C ALA A 195 18.82 24.07 5.02
N ARG A 196 20.08 24.45 4.77
CA ARG A 196 20.84 25.28 5.68
C ARG A 196 20.08 26.60 5.76
N LEU A 197 19.34 26.75 6.85
CA LEU A 197 18.70 27.99 7.22
C LEU A 197 19.81 28.99 7.55
N GLY A 198 20.01 29.95 6.65
CA GLY A 198 20.67 31.24 6.94
C GLY A 198 22.19 31.23 6.89
N ASP A 199 22.75 31.67 5.76
CA ASP A 199 23.98 32.44 5.77
C ASP A 199 23.71 33.79 6.45
N PRO A 200 24.52 34.26 7.42
CA PRO A 200 24.61 35.68 7.72
C PRO A 200 25.49 36.33 6.65
N GLU A 201 24.93 37.33 5.96
CA GLU A 201 25.64 38.15 4.97
C GLU A 201 26.96 38.72 5.52
N PRO A 202 28.07 38.67 4.77
CA PRO A 202 29.26 39.42 5.13
C PRO A 202 29.01 40.91 4.84
N GLY A 203 29.13 41.72 5.90
CA GLY A 203 28.82 43.14 5.93
C GLY A 203 29.43 43.99 4.82
N GLY A 204 28.63 44.92 4.32
CA GLY A 204 29.05 46.01 3.45
C GLY A 204 30.08 46.94 4.13
N PRO A 205 30.86 47.68 3.34
CA PRO A 205 32.05 48.37 3.83
C PRO A 205 31.71 49.58 4.69
N PHE A 206 32.42 49.69 5.81
CA PHE A 206 32.49 50.89 6.63
C PHE A 206 32.95 52.10 5.81
N SER A 207 32.10 53.12 5.75
CA SER A 207 32.48 54.47 5.36
C SER A 207 33.32 55.08 6.50
N SER A 208 34.52 55.56 6.17
CA SER A 208 35.32 56.42 7.04
C SER A 208 35.56 57.75 6.32
N TYR A 209 35.52 58.81 7.13
CA TYR A 209 35.72 60.23 6.84
C TYR A 209 36.82 60.57 5.83
#